data_AF-A0A316KED1-F1
#
_entry.id   AF-A0A316KED1-F1
#
_cell.length_a   1.000
_cell.length_b   1.000
_cell.length_c   1.000
_cell.angle_alpha   90.00
_cell.angle_beta   90.00
_cell.angle_gamma   90.00
#
_symmetry.space_group_name_H-M   'P 1'
#
loop_
_entity.id
_entity.type
_entity.pdbx_description
1 polymer ?
#
loop_
_entity_poly.entity_id
_entity_poly.type
_entity_poly.pdbx_seq_one_letter_code
_entity_poly.pdbx_strand_id
1 'polypeptide(L)'
;MIAARRFEMRFVAAKTVDQQSRAANFRARERLVHQRSADANALRALLYEHGHVFPAGIRHLNRMTIVLENEASDLPALIREECLDLLAQISEKTTRITERTKKFSTLATQSDRARRLQTMADVAPRTAVAVEVFGPYRLITILARGFSK
;
A
#
# COMPACT_ATOMS: atom_id res chain seq x y z
N MET A 1 25.45 -44.11 -20.30
CA MET A 1 25.01 -43.76 -18.93
C MET A 1 25.30 -42.28 -18.74
N ILE A 2 24.29 -41.42 -18.75
CA ILE A 2 24.48 -39.96 -18.69
C ILE A 2 24.50 -39.55 -17.21
N ALA A 3 25.61 -38.95 -16.79
CA ALA A 3 25.84 -38.49 -15.43
C ALA A 3 24.89 -37.32 -15.09
N ALA A 4 24.14 -37.47 -13.99
CA ALA A 4 23.25 -36.46 -13.46
C ALA A 4 24.06 -35.24 -12.99
N ARG A 5 23.82 -34.07 -13.60
CA ARG A 5 24.31 -32.78 -13.11
C ARG A 5 23.59 -32.46 -11.79
N ARG A 6 24.33 -32.48 -10.69
CA ARG A 6 23.87 -32.09 -9.35
C ARG A 6 23.35 -30.65 -9.41
N PHE A 7 22.03 -30.48 -9.30
CA PHE A 7 21.40 -29.17 -9.14
C PHE A 7 21.92 -28.58 -7.82
N GLU A 8 22.64 -27.46 -7.86
CA GLU A 8 23.04 -26.76 -6.65
C GLU A 8 21.78 -26.32 -5.91
N MET A 9 21.46 -27.03 -4.82
CA MET A 9 20.43 -26.65 -3.87
C MET A 9 20.90 -25.37 -3.18
N ARG A 10 20.59 -24.21 -3.77
CA ARG A 10 20.85 -22.91 -3.16
C ARG A 10 19.99 -22.79 -1.91
N PHE A 11 20.57 -23.15 -0.77
CA PHE A 11 19.94 -23.02 0.55
C PHE A 11 19.54 -21.56 0.75
N VAL A 12 18.26 -21.27 0.58
CA VAL A 12 17.69 -19.98 0.95
C VAL A 12 17.60 -20.01 2.47
N ALA A 13 18.44 -19.22 3.15
CA ALA A 13 18.35 -19.08 4.60
C ALA A 13 16.90 -18.77 4.96
N ALA A 14 16.31 -19.61 5.83
CA ALA A 14 14.94 -19.42 6.27
C ALA A 14 14.81 -18.01 6.86
N LYS A 15 13.77 -17.27 6.42
CA LYS A 15 13.50 -15.92 6.96
C LYS A 15 13.44 -16.01 8.48
N THR A 16 14.16 -15.11 9.16
CA THR A 16 14.05 -15.04 10.62
C THR A 16 12.63 -14.67 11.01
N VAL A 17 12.20 -15.03 12.23
CA VAL A 17 10.86 -14.69 12.74
C VAL A 17 10.61 -13.17 12.68
N ASP A 18 11.64 -12.35 12.91
CA ASP A 18 11.58 -10.89 12.76
C ASP A 18 11.32 -10.47 11.29
N GLN A 19 12.04 -11.04 10.32
CA GLN A 19 11.82 -10.76 8.90
C GLN A 19 10.42 -11.18 8.43
N GLN A 20 9.93 -12.34 8.90
CA GLN A 20 8.58 -12.81 8.60
C GLN A 20 7.52 -11.89 9.21
N SER A 21 7.73 -11.41 10.43
CA SER A 21 6.84 -10.48 11.14
C SER A 21 6.79 -9.10 10.47
N ARG A 22 7.93 -8.57 10.04
CA ARG A 22 8.02 -7.32 9.26
C ARG A 22 7.29 -7.45 7.91
N ALA A 23 7.49 -8.57 7.20
CA ALA A 23 6.80 -8.85 5.95
C ALA A 23 5.28 -8.95 6.12
N ALA A 24 4.80 -9.61 7.17
CA ALA A 24 3.38 -9.72 7.49
C ALA A 24 2.75 -8.35 7.76
N ASN A 25 3.42 -7.49 8.54
CA ASN A 25 2.97 -6.13 8.79
C ASN A 25 2.93 -5.28 7.52
N PHE A 26 3.90 -5.45 6.61
CA PHE A 26 3.95 -4.70 5.35
C PHE A 26 2.75 -5.07 4.46
N ARG A 27 2.52 -6.38 4.29
CA ARG A 27 1.36 -6.91 3.55
C ARG A 27 0.03 -6.48 4.16
N ALA A 28 -0.06 -6.45 5.48
CA ALA A 28 -1.27 -5.98 6.17
C ALA A 28 -1.53 -4.49 5.89
N ARG A 29 -0.48 -3.65 5.83
CA ARG A 29 -0.60 -2.25 5.44
C ARG A 29 -1.04 -2.09 3.98
N GLU A 30 -0.42 -2.83 3.05
CA GLU A 30 -0.82 -2.80 1.63
C GLU A 30 -2.29 -3.18 1.45
N ARG A 31 -2.75 -4.23 2.14
CA ARG A 31 -4.17 -4.62 2.14
C ARG A 31 -5.08 -3.49 2.60
N LEU A 32 -4.73 -2.76 3.66
CA LEU A 32 -5.52 -1.61 4.10
C LEU A 32 -5.54 -0.48 3.07
N VAL A 33 -4.41 -0.24 2.37
CA VAL A 33 -4.34 0.76 1.29
C VAL A 33 -5.28 0.38 0.14
N HIS A 34 -5.28 -0.89 -0.28
CA HIS A 34 -6.17 -1.38 -1.31
C HIS A 34 -7.64 -1.30 -0.90
N GLN A 35 -7.98 -1.72 0.31
CA GLN A 35 -9.34 -1.62 0.84
C GLN A 35 -9.83 -0.18 0.88
N ARG A 36 -9.02 0.75 1.41
CA ARG A 36 -9.37 2.18 1.42
C ARG A 36 -9.61 2.74 0.02
N SER A 37 -8.80 2.34 -0.96
CA SER A 37 -9.00 2.76 -2.36
C SER A 37 -10.27 2.17 -2.95
N ALA A 38 -10.62 0.93 -2.61
CA ALA A 38 -11.87 0.31 -3.02
C ALA A 38 -13.08 1.04 -2.44
N ASP A 39 -13.07 1.36 -1.15
CA ASP A 39 -14.15 2.11 -0.49
C ASP A 39 -14.32 3.51 -1.09
N ALA A 40 -13.21 4.21 -1.36
CA ALA A 40 -13.25 5.53 -2.00
C ALA A 40 -13.82 5.46 -3.42
N ASN A 41 -13.55 4.37 -4.14
CA ASN A 41 -14.14 4.14 -5.46
C ASN A 41 -15.63 3.78 -5.38
N ALA A 42 -16.05 3.01 -4.38
CA ALA A 42 -17.47 2.69 -4.13
C ALA A 42 -18.26 3.97 -3.79
N LEU A 43 -17.74 4.81 -2.89
CA LEU A 43 -18.32 6.10 -2.56
C LEU A 43 -18.48 6.98 -3.81
N ARG A 44 -17.44 7.05 -4.64
CA ARG A 44 -17.48 7.81 -5.89
C ARG A 44 -18.53 7.25 -6.86
N ALA A 45 -18.71 5.93 -6.92
CA ALA A 45 -19.69 5.28 -7.79
C ALA A 45 -21.13 5.60 -7.34
N LEU A 46 -21.43 5.47 -6.05
CA LEU A 46 -22.75 5.82 -5.48
C LEU A 46 -23.11 7.28 -5.75
N LEU A 47 -22.17 8.19 -5.52
CA LEU A 47 -22.36 9.61 -5.79
C LEU A 47 -22.57 9.88 -7.29
N TYR A 48 -21.85 9.17 -8.16
CA TYR A 48 -22.00 9.29 -9.62
C TYR A 48 -23.37 8.83 -10.10
N GLU A 49 -23.87 7.70 -9.59
CA GLU A 49 -25.22 7.18 -9.89
C GLU A 49 -26.32 8.18 -9.50
N HIS A 50 -26.03 9.13 -8.62
CA HIS A 50 -26.98 10.15 -8.16
C HIS A 50 -26.60 11.55 -8.66
N GLY A 51 -25.86 11.63 -9.78
CA GLY A 51 -25.60 12.87 -10.50
C GLY A 51 -24.39 13.67 -10.01
N HIS A 52 -23.69 13.21 -8.97
CA HIS A 52 -22.51 13.90 -8.44
C HIS A 52 -21.22 13.33 -9.04
N VAL A 53 -20.63 14.05 -9.99
CA VAL A 53 -19.42 13.62 -10.70
C VAL A 53 -18.15 14.12 -10.00
N PHE A 54 -17.25 13.19 -9.65
CA PHE A 54 -15.94 13.50 -9.08
C PHE A 54 -14.81 12.84 -9.87
N PRO A 55 -13.63 13.47 -9.97
CA PRO A 55 -12.44 12.83 -10.53
C PRO A 55 -11.98 11.65 -9.67
N ALA A 56 -11.24 10.72 -10.29
CA ALA A 56 -10.66 9.60 -9.57
C ALA A 56 -9.62 10.06 -8.52
N GLY A 57 -9.58 9.34 -7.39
CA GLY A 57 -8.53 9.46 -6.39
C GLY A 57 -8.96 10.03 -5.03
N ILE A 58 -8.26 9.57 -4.00
CA ILE A 58 -8.52 9.85 -2.57
C ILE A 58 -8.45 11.35 -2.22
N ARG A 59 -7.74 12.17 -3.01
CA ARG A 59 -7.62 13.62 -2.77
C ARG A 59 -8.96 14.38 -2.87
N HIS A 60 -9.97 13.78 -3.48
CA HIS A 60 -11.29 14.39 -3.67
C HIS A 60 -12.30 14.04 -2.57
N LEU A 61 -11.91 13.25 -1.56
CA LEU A 61 -12.81 12.86 -0.46
C LEU A 61 -13.43 14.05 0.26
N ASN A 62 -12.66 15.11 0.54
CA ASN A 62 -13.21 16.31 1.18
C ASN A 62 -14.35 16.94 0.36
N ARG A 63 -14.26 16.91 -0.97
CA ARG A 63 -15.34 17.43 -1.83
C ARG A 63 -16.58 16.54 -1.79
N MET A 64 -16.39 15.22 -1.66
CA MET A 64 -17.50 14.27 -1.51
C MET A 64 -18.18 14.47 -0.15
N THR A 65 -17.43 14.67 0.93
CA THR A 65 -17.95 14.98 2.27
C THR A 65 -18.82 16.24 2.26
N ILE A 66 -18.38 17.32 1.61
CA ILE A 66 -19.16 18.57 1.50
C ILE A 66 -20.53 18.34 0.85
N VAL A 67 -20.63 17.44 -0.15
CA VAL A 67 -21.91 17.11 -0.80
C VAL A 67 -22.83 16.33 0.14
N LEU A 68 -22.27 15.47 0.99
CA LEU A 68 -23.01 14.68 1.97
C LEU A 68 -23.47 15.48 3.19
N GLU A 69 -22.72 16.53 3.56
CA GLU A 69 -23.10 17.46 4.63
C GLU A 69 -24.17 18.46 4.16
N ASN A 70 -24.33 18.67 2.86
CA ASN A 70 -25.37 19.53 2.33
C ASN A 70 -26.74 18.85 2.44
N GLU A 71 -27.60 19.37 3.31
CA GLU A 71 -28.98 18.89 3.49
C GLU A 71 -29.87 19.15 2.26
N ALA A 72 -29.49 20.12 1.41
CA ALA A 72 -30.18 20.41 0.16
C ALA A 72 -29.71 19.55 -1.03
N SER A 73 -28.86 18.53 -0.81
CA SER A 73 -28.51 17.61 -1.89
C SER A 73 -29.63 16.61 -2.16
N ASP A 74 -29.86 16.32 -3.45
CA ASP A 74 -30.90 15.42 -3.96
C ASP A 74 -30.65 13.92 -3.64
N LEU A 75 -29.77 13.63 -2.68
CA LEU A 75 -29.40 12.27 -2.28
C LEU A 75 -30.50 11.65 -1.40
N PRO A 76 -31.05 10.47 -1.77
CA PRO A 76 -31.94 9.71 -0.92
C PRO A 76 -31.28 9.39 0.43
N ALA A 77 -32.07 9.40 1.51
CA ALA A 77 -31.57 9.23 2.88
C ALA A 77 -30.74 7.95 3.08
N LEU A 78 -31.22 6.81 2.55
CA LEU A 78 -30.50 5.52 2.63
C LEU A 78 -29.14 5.55 1.94
N ILE A 79 -29.02 6.29 0.84
CA ILE A 79 -27.77 6.37 0.08
C ILE A 79 -26.80 7.32 0.78
N ARG A 80 -27.33 8.39 1.40
CA ARG A 80 -26.54 9.27 2.25
C ARG A 80 -25.94 8.50 3.43
N GLU A 81 -26.73 7.65 4.08
CA GLU A 81 -26.26 6.78 5.18
C GLU A 81 -25.11 5.87 4.73
N GLU A 82 -25.29 5.12 3.63
CA GLU A 82 -24.22 4.27 3.08
C GLU A 82 -22.95 5.07 2.70
N CYS A 83 -23.11 6.26 2.13
CA CYS A 83 -21.98 7.13 1.81
C CYS A 83 -21.22 7.60 3.07
N LEU A 84 -21.93 7.90 4.15
CA LEU A 84 -21.34 8.28 5.44
C LEU A 84 -20.60 7.10 6.07
N ASP A 85 -21.16 5.90 5.99
CA ASP A 85 -20.50 4.67 6.47
C ASP A 85 -19.21 4.38 5.69
N LEU A 86 -19.22 4.54 4.37
CA LEU A 86 -18.01 4.44 3.54
C LEU A 86 -16.97 5.48 3.94
N LEU A 87 -17.37 6.73 4.23
CA LEU A 87 -16.45 7.75 4.73
C LEU A 87 -15.83 7.38 6.08
N ALA A 88 -16.64 6.87 7.02
CA ALA A 88 -16.17 6.41 8.32
C ALA A 88 -15.13 5.29 8.14
N GLN A 89 -15.44 4.30 7.32
CA GLN A 89 -14.54 3.20 6.95
C GLN A 89 -13.22 3.69 6.32
N ILE A 90 -13.28 4.67 5.42
CA ILE A 90 -12.09 5.26 4.78
C ILE A 90 -11.22 5.98 5.81
N SER A 91 -11.84 6.72 6.74
CA SER A 91 -11.14 7.44 7.80
C SER A 91 -10.41 6.47 8.75
N GLU A 92 -11.10 5.42 9.19
CA GLU A 92 -10.53 4.39 10.05
C GLU A 92 -9.33 3.70 9.38
N LYS A 93 -9.50 3.27 8.13
CA LYS A 93 -8.41 2.64 7.36
C LYS A 93 -7.24 3.61 7.18
N THR A 94 -7.51 4.89 6.95
CA THR A 94 -6.46 5.94 6.87
C THR A 94 -5.67 6.03 8.17
N THR A 95 -6.35 6.10 9.33
CA THR A 95 -5.70 6.12 10.64
C THR A 95 -4.82 4.89 10.83
N ARG A 96 -5.34 3.69 10.60
CA ARG A 96 -4.58 2.43 10.72
C ARG A 96 -3.37 2.38 9.77
N ILE A 97 -3.48 2.90 8.55
CA ILE A 97 -2.36 3.00 7.61
C ILE A 97 -1.30 3.95 8.15
N THR A 98 -1.68 5.11 8.66
CA THR A 98 -0.72 6.10 9.18
C THR A 98 0.02 5.57 10.40
N GLU A 99 -0.68 4.92 11.33
CA GLU A 99 -0.08 4.28 12.51
C GLU A 99 0.92 3.20 12.12
N ARG A 100 0.54 2.29 11.20
CA ARG A 100 1.45 1.25 10.70
C ARG A 100 2.64 1.86 9.98
N THR A 101 2.44 2.91 9.19
CA THR A 101 3.53 3.62 8.48
C THR A 101 4.51 4.25 9.47
N LYS A 102 4.01 4.89 10.54
CA LYS A 102 4.85 5.46 11.61
C LYS A 102 5.67 4.37 12.32
N LYS A 103 5.03 3.26 12.70
CA LYS A 103 5.71 2.09 13.29
C LYS A 103 6.84 1.58 12.38
N PHE A 104 6.59 1.51 11.07
CA PHE A 104 7.61 1.11 10.09
C PHE A 104 8.77 2.10 9.99
N SER A 105 8.50 3.41 9.96
CA SER A 105 9.59 4.40 9.90
C SER A 105 10.47 4.36 11.14
N THR A 106 9.90 4.19 12.34
CA THR A 106 10.68 4.09 13.59
C THR A 106 11.58 2.84 13.59
N LEU A 107 11.06 1.70 13.14
CA LEU A 107 11.81 0.45 13.05
C LEU A 107 12.88 0.45 11.95
N ALA A 108 12.73 1.29 10.92
CA ALA A 108 13.72 1.47 9.86
C ALA A 108 14.89 2.35 10.33
N THR A 109 14.62 3.42 11.10
CA THR A 109 15.67 4.30 11.66
C THR A 109 16.55 3.59 12.69
N GLN A 110 16.04 2.55 13.34
CA GLN A 110 16.78 1.73 14.33
C GLN A 110 17.63 0.60 13.70
N SER A 111 17.58 0.39 12.38
CA SER A 111 18.36 -0.64 11.69
C SER A 111 19.50 -0.02 10.89
N ASP A 112 20.75 -0.22 11.34
CA ASP A 112 21.97 0.19 10.62
C ASP A 112 22.04 -0.39 9.19
N ARG A 113 21.32 -1.49 8.93
CA ARG A 113 21.24 -2.17 7.63
C ARG A 113 20.31 -1.43 6.65
N ALA A 114 19.22 -0.85 7.14
CA ALA A 114 18.30 -0.03 6.34
C ALA A 114 18.94 1.31 5.95
N ARG A 115 19.75 1.91 6.84
CA ARG A 115 20.49 3.16 6.57
C ARG A 115 21.50 3.00 5.44
N ARG A 116 22.21 1.86 5.38
CA ARG A 116 23.20 1.56 4.32
C ARG A 116 22.54 1.27 2.96
N LEU A 117 21.34 0.70 2.94
CA LEU A 117 20.57 0.49 1.71
C LEU A 117 19.98 1.79 1.15
N GLN A 118 19.63 2.75 2.01
CA GLN A 118 19.13 4.08 1.61
C GLN A 118 20.20 4.97 0.99
N THR A 119 21.50 4.71 1.23
CA THR A 119 22.60 5.53 0.70
C THR A 119 23.16 5.03 -0.62
N MET A 120 22.94 3.76 -0.98
CA MET A 120 23.43 3.17 -2.23
C MET A 120 22.44 3.23 -3.40
N ALA A 121 21.17 3.46 -3.13
CA ALA A 121 20.14 3.53 -4.15
C ALA A 121 19.30 4.77 -3.85
N ASP A 122 19.33 5.77 -4.72
CA ASP A 122 18.51 6.99 -4.65
C ASP A 122 17.03 6.63 -4.84
N VAL A 123 16.47 5.92 -3.86
CA VAL A 123 15.20 5.22 -3.93
C VAL A 123 14.45 5.52 -2.65
N ALA A 124 13.25 6.09 -2.82
CA ALA A 124 12.39 6.53 -1.74
C ALA A 124 12.28 5.49 -0.58
N PRO A 125 12.16 5.93 0.69
CA PRO A 125 12.15 5.05 1.87
C PRO A 125 11.17 3.86 1.81
N ARG A 126 10.10 3.99 1.03
CA ARG A 126 9.08 2.95 0.79
C ARG A 126 9.61 1.74 0.01
N THR A 127 10.55 1.95 -0.91
CA THR A 127 11.11 0.89 -1.75
C THR A 127 12.33 0.24 -1.08
N ALA A 128 13.10 0.99 -0.27
CA ALA A 128 14.23 0.45 0.49
C ALA A 128 13.79 -0.64 1.49
N VAL A 129 12.67 -0.41 2.20
CA VAL A 129 12.07 -1.42 3.09
C VAL A 129 11.53 -2.62 2.30
N ALA A 130 11.01 -2.41 1.09
CA ALA A 130 10.61 -3.53 0.23
C ALA A 130 11.83 -4.37 -0.19
N VAL A 131 12.96 -3.76 -0.54
CA VAL A 131 14.19 -4.49 -0.88
C VAL A 131 14.73 -5.30 0.31
N GLU A 132 14.68 -4.75 1.53
CA GLU A 132 15.10 -5.46 2.75
C GLU A 132 14.16 -6.62 3.11
N VAL A 133 12.85 -6.44 2.90
CA VAL A 133 11.81 -7.44 3.21
C VAL A 133 11.72 -8.55 2.14
N PHE A 134 12.12 -8.26 0.90
CA PHE A 134 11.93 -9.14 -0.27
C PHE A 134 13.21 -9.61 -0.99
N GLY A 135 14.42 -9.22 -0.58
CA GLY A 135 15.64 -9.76 -1.20
C GLY A 135 15.89 -11.24 -0.84
N PRO A 136 16.26 -12.13 -1.80
CA PRO A 136 17.15 -11.81 -2.93
C PRO A 136 16.69 -12.28 -4.34
N TYR A 137 17.21 -11.56 -5.37
CA TYR A 137 17.30 -11.86 -6.82
C TYR A 137 16.04 -12.29 -7.60
N ARG A 138 15.32 -11.30 -8.18
CA ARG A 138 14.83 -11.41 -9.59
C ARG A 138 14.40 -10.09 -10.24
N LEU A 139 14.17 -9.03 -9.46
CA LEU A 139 13.81 -7.71 -10.01
C LEU A 139 15.01 -6.83 -10.41
N ILE A 140 16.24 -7.18 -9.99
CA ILE A 140 17.43 -6.36 -10.27
C ILE A 140 17.83 -6.40 -11.75
N THR A 141 17.56 -7.51 -12.46
CA THR A 141 17.98 -7.64 -13.87
C THR A 141 17.04 -6.92 -14.86
N ILE A 142 15.79 -6.64 -14.47
CA ILE A 142 14.82 -5.97 -15.35
C ILE A 142 15.00 -4.45 -15.28
N LEU A 143 15.34 -3.88 -14.12
CA LEU A 143 15.61 -2.44 -14.01
C LEU A 143 17.02 -2.04 -14.49
N ALA A 144 18.02 -2.92 -14.39
CA ALA A 144 19.37 -2.63 -14.87
C ALA A 144 19.55 -2.72 -16.40
N ARG A 145 18.61 -3.33 -17.13
CA ARG A 145 18.66 -3.45 -18.60
C ARG A 145 17.83 -2.40 -19.35
N GLY A 146 17.10 -1.55 -18.64
CA GLY A 146 16.27 -0.48 -19.23
C GLY A 146 16.99 0.86 -19.45
N PHE A 147 18.24 1.00 -19.01
CA PHE A 147 19.02 2.25 -19.10
C PHE A 147 20.32 2.06 -19.89
N SER A 148 20.24 1.38 -21.03
CA SER A 148 21.28 1.49 -22.07
C SER A 148 20.63 1.53 -23.44
N LYS A 149 20.12 2.71 -23.78
CA LYS A 149 20.48 3.51 -24.96
C LYS A 149 19.86 4.89 -24.83
#